data_AF-A0A3G9HDW8-F1
#
_entry.id   AF-A0A3G9HDW8-F1
#
_cell.length_a   1.000
_cell.length_b   1.000
_cell.length_c   1.000
_cell.angle_alpha   90.00
_cell.angle_beta   90.00
_cell.angle_gamma   90.00
#
_symmetry.space_group_name_H-M   'P 1'
#
loop_
_entity.id
_entity.type
_entity.pdbx_description
1 polymer ?
#
loop_
_entity_poly.entity_id
_entity_poly.type
_entity_poly.pdbx_seq_one_letter_code
_entity_poly.pdbx_strand_id
1 'polypeptide(L)'
;MSSNEVKVGALTLGGIGLLAGIITFLGAFSFSGSGYKLQISYPQVGGLMPGHVVRYAGVQVGTVKEVNVNGDSVDVVADINKDIKIPKGAVFSLGSDGILGERFVDVLPPVKMTGQYIHPGDKLEGEQGTGLDEFMNASSKVLAKVEGIAEALNNVFGDPEVQRSMRDGFVNARDISNNMNTFTKVMADVAVANQQEINLMVQQMSEMAVRMNNAASQMENIMVETNKGGAGQNMARIIENLANASGRIEKATELLEKVATDPQTEADIKATLHNAREASDKANRMLGVLDTAKVQADVTRSVKGSDWRSNLGVTFTPKEDTFVYIGGYDIGDANKLDLSLGKNFGSAAVSMGAMQGEFGVGFDYRLGNSFKLYSQVYDFNDTKVKVGGELKLTDNLSLLGEQTDVRNGNKNNTYVGLRSYF
;
A
#
# COMPACT_ATOMS: atom_id res chain seq x y z
N MET A 1 -43.82 -28.32 70.83
CA MET A 1 -43.28 -27.69 69.60
C MET A 1 -44.25 -26.61 69.19
N SER A 2 -43.81 -25.36 69.12
CA SER A 2 -44.66 -24.26 68.66
C SER A 2 -44.99 -24.48 67.18
N SER A 3 -46.18 -24.08 66.75
CA SER A 3 -46.63 -24.25 65.35
C SER A 3 -45.67 -23.63 64.32
N ASN A 4 -44.82 -22.70 64.75
CA ASN A 4 -43.85 -22.02 63.89
C ASN A 4 -42.60 -22.88 63.63
N GLU A 5 -42.14 -23.68 64.60
CA GLU A 5 -41.00 -24.59 64.43
C GLU A 5 -41.27 -25.67 63.37
N VAL A 6 -42.50 -26.21 63.34
CA VAL A 6 -42.90 -27.24 62.37
C VAL A 6 -43.02 -26.67 60.95
N LYS A 7 -43.54 -25.43 60.81
CA LYS A 7 -43.62 -24.75 59.50
C LYS A 7 -42.26 -24.44 58.92
N VAL A 8 -41.32 -23.99 59.77
CA VAL A 8 -39.95 -23.72 59.33
C VAL A 8 -39.26 -25.02 58.93
N GLY A 9 -39.42 -26.10 59.69
CA GLY A 9 -38.88 -27.42 59.34
C GLY A 9 -39.44 -28.00 58.04
N ALA A 10 -40.74 -27.85 57.78
CA ALA A 10 -41.35 -28.29 56.53
C ALA A 10 -40.86 -27.49 55.31
N LEU A 11 -40.66 -26.18 55.47
CA LEU A 11 -40.13 -25.31 54.42
C LEU A 11 -38.67 -25.66 54.08
N THR A 12 -37.83 -25.92 55.08
CA THR A 12 -36.43 -26.33 54.85
C THR A 12 -36.34 -27.70 54.21
N LEU A 13 -37.14 -28.69 54.64
CA LEU A 13 -37.18 -30.01 53.99
C LEU A 13 -37.70 -29.94 52.55
N GLY A 14 -38.74 -29.14 52.30
CA GLY A 14 -39.25 -28.87 50.95
C GLY A 14 -38.20 -28.18 50.07
N GLY A 15 -37.47 -27.21 50.62
CA GLY A 15 -36.38 -26.52 49.94
C GLY A 15 -35.22 -27.45 49.57
N ILE A 16 -34.82 -28.35 50.49
CA ILE A 16 -33.79 -29.36 50.22
C ILE A 16 -34.25 -30.33 49.13
N GLY A 17 -35.50 -30.78 49.17
CA GLY A 17 -36.06 -31.66 48.14
C GLY A 17 -36.11 -31.01 46.76
N LEU A 18 -36.51 -29.74 46.70
CA LEU A 18 -36.57 -28.96 45.47
C LEU A 18 -35.17 -28.68 44.91
N LEU A 19 -34.20 -28.37 45.77
CA LEU A 19 -32.79 -28.22 45.39
C LEU A 19 -32.22 -29.53 44.82
N ALA A 20 -32.46 -30.67 45.49
CA ALA A 20 -32.03 -31.99 45.02
C ALA A 20 -32.67 -32.36 43.67
N GLY A 21 -33.95 -32.01 43.48
CA GLY A 21 -34.65 -32.19 42.21
C GLY A 21 -34.03 -31.35 41.08
N ILE A 22 -33.71 -30.08 41.35
CA ILE A 22 -33.05 -29.17 40.41
C ILE A 22 -31.66 -29.69 40.02
N ILE A 23 -30.83 -30.07 41.00
CA ILE A 23 -29.47 -30.60 40.75
C ILE A 23 -29.52 -31.85 39.86
N THR A 24 -30.51 -32.72 40.07
CA THR A 24 -30.71 -33.93 39.26
C THR A 24 -31.21 -33.59 37.86
N PHE A 25 -32.16 -32.65 37.73
CA PHE A 25 -32.74 -32.23 36.45
C PHE A 25 -31.73 -31.47 35.57
N LEU A 26 -30.83 -30.68 36.16
CA LEU A 26 -29.75 -29.99 35.44
C LEU A 26 -28.62 -30.93 34.99
N GLY A 27 -28.70 -32.23 35.28
CA GLY A 27 -27.74 -33.21 34.76
C GLY A 27 -26.34 -33.13 35.37
N ALA A 28 -26.19 -32.49 36.54
CA ALA A 28 -24.91 -32.42 37.26
C ALA A 28 -24.39 -33.82 37.66
N PHE A 29 -25.28 -34.81 37.77
CA PHE A 29 -24.94 -36.22 37.84
C PHE A 29 -25.30 -36.91 36.51
N SER A 30 -24.32 -37.04 35.62
CA SER A 30 -24.38 -38.08 34.60
C SER A 30 -24.11 -39.42 35.30
N PHE A 31 -25.15 -40.25 35.45
CA PHE A 31 -24.96 -41.65 35.83
C PHE A 31 -24.00 -42.28 34.82
N SER A 32 -22.91 -42.86 35.32
CA SER A 32 -21.85 -43.55 34.57
C SER A 32 -22.43 -44.35 33.40
N GLY A 33 -22.46 -43.75 32.21
CA GLY A 33 -22.73 -44.48 30.97
C GLY A 33 -21.62 -45.51 30.80
N SER A 34 -21.96 -46.72 30.37
CA SER A 34 -20.94 -47.72 30.03
C SER A 34 -20.20 -47.24 28.79
N GLY A 35 -19.16 -46.43 28.95
CA GLY A 35 -18.20 -46.04 27.92
C GLY A 35 -16.95 -46.92 27.96
N TYR A 36 -15.98 -46.61 27.11
CA TYR A 36 -14.63 -47.17 27.22
C TYR A 36 -13.60 -46.05 27.28
N LYS A 37 -12.53 -46.29 28.06
CA LYS A 37 -11.45 -45.33 28.27
C LYS A 37 -10.36 -45.50 27.22
N LEU A 38 -9.89 -44.38 26.69
CA LEU A 38 -8.69 -44.27 25.85
C LEU A 38 -7.66 -43.38 26.55
N GLN A 39 -6.39 -43.78 26.48
CA GLN A 39 -5.28 -43.00 27.00
C GLN A 39 -4.48 -42.45 25.82
N ILE A 40 -4.38 -41.13 25.74
CA ILE A 40 -3.71 -40.41 24.65
C ILE A 40 -2.62 -39.55 25.25
N SER A 41 -1.39 -39.71 24.78
CA SER A 41 -0.24 -38.94 25.24
C SER A 41 0.02 -37.76 24.30
N TYR A 42 0.04 -36.55 24.84
CA TYR A 42 0.33 -35.31 24.10
C TYR A 42 1.62 -34.67 24.60
N PRO A 43 2.42 -34.02 23.74
CA PRO A 43 3.55 -33.21 24.19
C PRO A 43 3.13 -32.02 25.07
N GLN A 44 1.97 -31.42 24.76
CA GLN A 44 1.35 -30.37 25.56
C GLN A 44 -0.15 -30.30 25.27
N VAL A 45 -0.94 -29.87 26.25
CA VAL A 45 -2.41 -29.81 26.12
C VAL A 45 -3.02 -28.41 26.21
N GLY A 46 -2.22 -27.40 26.56
CA GLY A 46 -2.61 -25.98 26.51
C GLY A 46 -3.95 -25.64 27.19
N GLY A 47 -4.22 -26.14 28.39
CA GLY A 47 -5.48 -25.81 29.10
C GLY A 47 -6.67 -26.69 28.75
N LEU A 48 -6.45 -27.89 28.20
CA LEU A 48 -7.44 -28.97 28.25
C LEU A 48 -7.71 -29.36 29.72
N MET A 49 -8.98 -29.46 30.12
CA MET A 49 -9.38 -29.80 31.49
C MET A 49 -10.35 -30.98 31.51
N PRO A 50 -10.45 -31.72 32.64
CA PRO A 50 -11.53 -32.68 32.86
C PRO A 50 -12.90 -32.06 32.60
N GLY A 51 -13.77 -32.79 31.90
CA GLY A 51 -15.10 -32.33 31.46
C GLY A 51 -15.14 -31.79 30.03
N HIS A 52 -14.00 -31.41 29.44
CA HIS A 52 -13.96 -30.97 28.05
C HIS A 52 -14.38 -32.07 27.08
N VAL A 53 -14.94 -31.68 25.94
CA VAL A 53 -15.56 -32.62 25.00
C VAL A 53 -14.51 -33.36 24.17
N VAL A 54 -14.84 -34.60 23.79
CA VAL A 54 -14.13 -35.35 22.76
C VAL A 54 -15.04 -35.43 21.54
N ARG A 55 -14.56 -34.97 20.38
CA ARG A 55 -15.29 -34.97 19.12
C ARG A 55 -14.67 -35.99 18.16
N TYR A 56 -15.51 -36.65 17.38
CA TYR A 56 -15.10 -37.49 16.27
C TYR A 56 -15.75 -36.94 15.01
N ALA A 57 -14.94 -36.56 14.02
CA ALA A 57 -15.41 -35.90 12.80
C ALA A 57 -16.38 -34.72 13.08
N GLY A 58 -16.09 -33.93 14.12
CA GLY A 58 -16.88 -32.76 14.52
C GLY A 58 -18.11 -33.04 15.40
N VAL A 59 -18.44 -34.30 15.70
CA VAL A 59 -19.57 -34.67 16.57
C VAL A 59 -19.08 -35.08 17.95
N GLN A 60 -19.72 -34.62 19.02
CA GLN A 60 -19.38 -35.03 20.38
C GLN A 60 -19.63 -36.53 20.58
N VAL A 61 -18.58 -37.27 20.95
CA VAL A 61 -18.62 -38.73 21.17
C VAL A 61 -18.14 -39.14 22.55
N GLY A 62 -17.65 -38.20 23.35
CA GLY A 62 -17.10 -38.48 24.66
C GLY A 62 -16.73 -37.24 25.46
N THR A 63 -16.06 -37.47 26.57
CA THR A 63 -15.56 -36.42 27.49
C THR A 63 -14.18 -36.78 28.02
N VAL A 64 -13.37 -35.76 28.27
CA VAL A 64 -12.09 -35.89 28.97
C VAL A 64 -12.38 -36.15 30.45
N LYS A 65 -11.84 -37.24 31.00
CA LYS A 65 -12.00 -37.60 32.41
C LYS A 65 -10.83 -37.13 33.25
N GLU A 66 -9.61 -37.32 32.76
CA GLU A 66 -8.40 -37.01 33.52
C GLU A 66 -7.32 -36.45 32.59
N VAL A 67 -6.49 -35.57 33.14
CA VAL A 67 -5.32 -34.98 32.48
C VAL A 67 -4.18 -35.03 33.48
N ASN A 68 -3.19 -35.87 33.20
CA ASN A 68 -2.09 -36.16 34.11
C ASN A 68 -0.75 -35.84 33.44
N VAL A 69 0.14 -35.16 34.16
CA VAL A 69 1.50 -34.91 33.69
C VAL A 69 2.33 -36.17 33.86
N ASN A 70 3.03 -36.60 32.81
CA ASN A 70 3.88 -37.78 32.78
C ASN A 70 5.23 -37.46 32.11
N GLY A 71 6.21 -37.07 32.92
CA GLY A 71 7.54 -36.66 32.44
C GLY A 71 7.45 -35.46 31.50
N ASP A 72 7.88 -35.64 30.25
CA ASP A 72 7.88 -34.63 29.19
C ASP A 72 6.58 -34.62 28.36
N SER A 73 5.56 -35.35 28.81
CA SER A 73 4.27 -35.50 28.12
C SER A 73 3.10 -35.35 29.08
N VAL A 74 1.91 -35.22 28.51
CA VAL A 74 0.64 -35.15 29.24
C VAL A 74 -0.26 -36.28 28.76
N ASP A 75 -0.60 -37.18 29.68
CA ASP A 75 -1.52 -38.28 29.44
C ASP A 75 -2.96 -37.83 29.69
N VAL A 76 -3.78 -37.89 28.64
CA VAL A 76 -5.19 -37.54 28.66
C VAL A 76 -6.02 -38.82 28.62
N VAL A 77 -6.91 -38.98 29.59
CA VAL A 77 -7.86 -40.09 29.64
C VAL A 77 -9.21 -39.61 29.11
N ALA A 78 -9.58 -40.09 27.92
CA ALA A 78 -10.85 -39.83 27.28
C ALA A 78 -11.83 -40.98 27.52
N ASP A 79 -13.08 -40.66 27.88
CA ASP A 79 -14.18 -41.62 27.99
C ASP A 79 -15.09 -41.48 26.78
N ILE A 80 -15.15 -42.53 25.97
CA ILE A 80 -15.88 -42.59 24.71
C ILE A 80 -17.16 -43.39 24.90
N ASN A 81 -18.25 -42.90 24.32
CA ASN A 81 -19.54 -43.59 24.33
C ASN A 81 -19.43 -44.97 23.66
N LYS A 82 -19.99 -46.03 24.28
CA LYS A 82 -19.85 -47.44 23.83
C LYS A 82 -20.39 -47.75 22.44
N ASP A 83 -21.31 -46.92 21.93
CA ASP A 83 -21.87 -47.08 20.58
C ASP A 83 -20.91 -46.56 19.49
N ILE A 84 -19.83 -45.87 19.89
CA ILE A 84 -18.85 -45.29 18.97
C ILE A 84 -17.64 -46.21 18.88
N LYS A 85 -17.20 -46.49 17.66
CA LYS A 85 -15.97 -47.25 17.40
C LYS A 85 -15.01 -46.39 16.60
N ILE A 86 -13.89 -46.03 17.22
CA ILE A 86 -12.86 -45.20 16.57
C ILE A 86 -11.97 -46.12 15.70
N PRO A 87 -11.84 -45.87 14.38
CA PRO A 87 -10.99 -46.65 13.50
C PRO A 87 -9.51 -46.55 13.88
N LYS A 88 -8.76 -47.62 13.66
CA LYS A 88 -7.30 -47.62 13.84
C LYS A 88 -6.64 -46.70 12.82
N GLY A 89 -5.70 -45.86 13.29
CA GLY A 89 -5.06 -44.83 12.49
C GLY A 89 -5.77 -43.47 12.51
N ALA A 90 -6.80 -43.31 13.35
CA ALA A 90 -7.37 -42.00 13.62
C ALA A 90 -6.32 -41.08 14.27
N VAL A 91 -6.36 -39.80 13.90
CA VAL A 91 -5.46 -38.77 14.45
C VAL A 91 -6.18 -38.07 15.59
N PHE A 92 -5.51 -37.99 16.74
CA PHE A 92 -6.00 -37.29 17.92
C PHE A 92 -5.30 -35.94 18.01
N SER A 93 -6.00 -34.87 17.67
CA SER A 93 -5.47 -33.51 17.72
C SER A 93 -6.21 -32.70 18.78
N LEU A 94 -5.62 -31.60 19.23
CA LEU A 94 -6.31 -30.68 20.12
C LEU A 94 -7.00 -29.57 19.29
N GLY A 95 -8.28 -29.37 19.51
CA GLY A 95 -9.05 -28.29 18.91
C GLY A 95 -9.30 -27.15 19.90
N SER A 96 -9.73 -26.01 19.36
CA SER A 96 -10.35 -24.92 20.14
C SER A 96 -11.49 -24.34 19.32
N ASP A 97 -12.60 -24.02 19.98
CA ASP A 97 -13.73 -23.36 19.32
C ASP A 97 -13.39 -21.88 19.04
N GLY A 98 -12.65 -21.63 17.96
CA GLY A 98 -12.13 -20.31 17.61
C GLY A 98 -10.76 -20.03 18.23
N ILE A 99 -10.40 -18.75 18.34
CA ILE A 99 -9.07 -18.33 18.83
C ILE A 99 -9.00 -18.36 20.38
N LEU A 100 -10.12 -18.11 21.05
CA LEU A 100 -10.24 -18.03 22.53
C LEU A 100 -11.19 -19.10 23.11
N GLY A 101 -11.62 -20.06 22.30
CA GLY A 101 -12.60 -21.06 22.73
C GLY A 101 -12.02 -22.10 23.67
N GLU A 102 -12.93 -22.83 24.32
CA GLU A 102 -12.58 -23.99 25.13
C GLU A 102 -11.83 -25.04 24.29
N ARG A 103 -10.84 -25.68 24.91
CA ARG A 103 -10.04 -26.75 24.28
C ARG A 103 -10.85 -28.04 24.23
N PHE A 104 -10.77 -28.77 23.13
CA PHE A 104 -11.39 -30.10 23.00
C PHE A 104 -10.43 -31.09 22.35
N VAL A 105 -10.69 -32.39 22.51
CA VAL A 105 -9.98 -33.42 21.75
C VAL A 105 -10.73 -33.65 20.45
N ASP A 106 -10.08 -33.45 19.31
CA ASP A 106 -10.63 -33.71 17.98
C ASP A 106 -10.03 -34.97 17.40
N VAL A 107 -10.90 -35.92 17.07
CA VAL A 107 -10.52 -37.22 16.52
C VAL A 107 -10.90 -37.26 15.05
N LEU A 108 -9.88 -37.26 14.20
CA LEU A 108 -10.02 -37.28 12.75
C LEU A 108 -9.96 -38.72 12.22
N PRO A 109 -10.89 -39.12 11.35
CA PRO A 109 -10.84 -40.43 10.72
C PRO A 109 -9.58 -40.58 9.84
N PRO A 110 -9.00 -41.80 9.75
CA PRO A 110 -7.89 -42.06 8.83
C PRO A 110 -8.33 -41.88 7.37
N VAL A 111 -7.40 -41.48 6.50
CA VAL A 111 -7.61 -41.33 5.05
C VAL A 111 -8.06 -42.64 4.39
N LYS A 112 -7.61 -43.80 4.91
CA LYS A 112 -8.02 -45.13 4.46
C LYS A 112 -8.57 -45.95 5.62
N MET A 113 -9.81 -46.42 5.47
CA MET A 113 -10.45 -47.31 6.45
C MET A 113 -9.88 -48.72 6.33
N THR A 114 -9.32 -49.23 7.42
CA THR A 114 -8.73 -50.58 7.47
C THR A 114 -9.71 -51.64 7.99
N GLY A 115 -10.89 -51.23 8.45
CA GLY A 115 -11.86 -52.10 9.12
C GLY A 115 -11.46 -52.53 10.55
N GLN A 116 -10.30 -52.07 11.03
CA GLN A 116 -9.83 -52.29 12.40
C GLN A 116 -10.19 -51.09 13.28
N TYR A 117 -10.47 -51.34 14.55
CA TYR A 117 -10.84 -50.34 15.53
C TYR A 117 -9.83 -50.31 16.69
N ILE A 118 -9.71 -49.15 17.33
CA ILE A 118 -8.90 -48.98 18.54
C ILE A 118 -9.55 -49.74 19.69
N HIS A 119 -8.73 -50.44 20.48
CA HIS A 119 -9.19 -51.21 21.63
C HIS A 119 -8.92 -50.45 22.94
N PRO A 120 -9.74 -50.69 23.98
CA PRO A 120 -9.46 -50.15 25.31
C PRO A 120 -8.09 -50.63 25.81
N GLY A 121 -7.23 -49.70 26.21
CA GLY A 121 -5.86 -49.97 26.67
C GLY A 121 -4.77 -49.79 25.60
N ASP A 122 -5.14 -49.50 24.35
CA ASP A 122 -4.17 -49.08 23.34
C ASP A 122 -3.51 -47.75 23.76
N LYS A 123 -2.18 -47.66 23.60
CA LYS A 123 -1.45 -46.40 23.75
C LYS A 123 -1.60 -45.59 22.47
N LEU A 124 -2.08 -44.36 22.60
CA LEU A 124 -2.33 -43.45 21.49
C LEU A 124 -1.44 -42.22 21.64
N GLU A 125 -0.91 -41.73 20.53
CA GLU A 125 -0.16 -40.47 20.49
C GLU A 125 -1.05 -39.38 19.91
N GLY A 126 -1.00 -38.22 20.54
CA GLY A 126 -1.76 -37.05 20.17
C GLY A 126 -0.88 -35.94 19.60
N GLU A 127 -1.41 -35.23 18.61
CA GLU A 127 -0.74 -34.11 17.95
C GLU A 127 -1.22 -32.77 18.52
N GLN A 128 -0.33 -31.76 18.45
CA GLN A 128 -0.68 -30.42 18.89
C GLN A 128 -1.70 -29.77 17.95
N GLY A 129 -2.59 -29.01 18.56
CA GLY A 129 -3.65 -28.29 17.89
C GLY A 129 -3.26 -26.94 17.30
N THR A 130 -4.04 -26.48 16.33
CA THR A 130 -3.99 -25.10 15.84
C THR A 130 -4.71 -24.17 16.84
N GLY A 131 -3.96 -23.39 17.63
CA GLY A 131 -4.51 -22.47 18.65
C GLY A 131 -4.01 -21.02 18.55
N LEU A 132 -4.35 -20.18 19.53
CA LEU A 132 -3.83 -18.81 19.65
C LEU A 132 -2.31 -18.77 19.84
N ASP A 133 -1.73 -19.70 20.58
CA ASP A 133 -0.28 -19.73 20.83
C ASP A 133 0.50 -19.97 19.53
N GLU A 134 0.03 -20.90 18.69
CA GLU A 134 0.59 -21.16 17.38
C GLU A 134 0.40 -19.96 16.43
N PHE A 135 -0.76 -19.28 16.53
CA PHE A 135 -1.00 -18.02 15.82
C PHE A 135 -0.01 -16.93 16.23
N MET A 136 0.22 -16.74 17.53
CA MET A 136 1.13 -15.71 18.04
C MET A 136 2.58 -16.03 17.66
N ASN A 137 2.99 -17.30 17.73
CA ASN A 137 4.33 -17.74 17.33
C ASN A 137 4.56 -17.56 15.82
N ALA A 138 3.60 -17.95 14.99
CA ALA A 138 3.68 -17.76 13.55
C ALA A 138 3.67 -16.25 13.19
N SER A 139 2.80 -15.46 13.82
CA SER A 139 2.75 -14.00 13.65
C SER A 139 4.07 -13.37 14.03
N SER A 140 4.64 -13.72 15.20
CA SER A 140 5.93 -13.19 15.65
C SER A 140 7.06 -13.54 14.69
N LYS A 141 7.10 -14.78 14.16
CA LYS A 141 8.10 -15.17 13.15
C LYS A 141 7.95 -14.41 11.84
N VAL A 142 6.72 -14.16 11.38
CA VAL A 142 6.49 -13.38 10.17
C VAL A 142 6.81 -11.91 10.42
N LEU A 143 6.41 -11.34 11.56
CA LEU A 143 6.76 -9.98 11.96
C LEU A 143 8.28 -9.78 12.03
N ALA A 144 9.02 -10.74 12.59
CA ALA A 144 10.48 -10.71 12.59
C ALA A 144 11.08 -10.77 11.18
N LYS A 145 10.46 -11.50 10.24
CA LYS A 145 10.88 -11.48 8.82
C LYS A 145 10.56 -10.15 8.14
N VAL A 146 9.42 -9.54 8.46
CA VAL A 146 9.03 -8.22 7.97
C VAL A 146 9.95 -7.14 8.55
N GLU A 147 10.33 -7.24 9.83
CA GLU A 147 11.39 -6.41 10.43
C GLU A 147 12.70 -6.59 9.68
N GLY A 148 13.10 -7.81 9.33
CA GLY A 148 14.29 -8.03 8.50
C GLY A 148 14.20 -7.40 7.10
N ILE A 149 13.02 -7.38 6.48
CA ILE A 149 12.79 -6.68 5.20
C ILE A 149 12.81 -5.17 5.41
N ALA A 150 12.20 -4.66 6.48
CA ALA A 150 12.19 -3.25 6.83
C ALA A 150 13.59 -2.76 7.20
N GLU A 151 14.40 -3.56 7.89
CA GLU A 151 15.81 -3.33 8.17
C GLU A 151 16.64 -3.39 6.89
N ALA A 152 16.39 -4.33 5.98
CA ALA A 152 17.06 -4.35 4.68
C ALA A 152 16.73 -3.10 3.86
N LEU A 153 15.47 -2.66 3.87
CA LEU A 153 15.05 -1.40 3.27
C LEU A 153 15.67 -0.20 3.99
N ASN A 154 15.71 -0.18 5.32
CA ASN A 154 16.35 0.87 6.12
C ASN A 154 17.88 0.87 5.97
N ASN A 155 18.51 -0.26 5.72
CA ASN A 155 19.95 -0.32 5.44
C ASN A 155 20.26 0.17 4.02
N VAL A 156 19.28 0.24 3.13
CA VAL A 156 19.44 0.81 1.78
C VAL A 156 19.03 2.29 1.75
N PHE A 157 17.86 2.62 2.32
CA PHE A 157 17.29 3.98 2.31
C PHE A 157 17.62 4.81 3.56
N GLY A 158 18.11 4.16 4.62
CA GLY A 158 18.62 4.78 5.85
C GLY A 158 20.15 4.82 5.93
N ASP A 159 20.85 4.24 4.93
CA ASP A 159 22.29 4.42 4.77
C ASP A 159 22.60 5.92 4.63
N PRO A 160 23.46 6.49 5.48
CA PRO A 160 23.76 7.92 5.44
C PRO A 160 24.36 8.39 4.11
N GLU A 161 25.08 7.55 3.36
CA GLU A 161 25.59 7.85 2.03
C GLU A 161 24.48 7.82 0.97
N VAL A 162 23.55 6.86 1.04
CA VAL A 162 22.41 6.83 0.12
C VAL A 162 21.48 8.00 0.39
N GLN A 163 21.17 8.28 1.66
CA GLN A 163 20.40 9.47 2.06
C GLN A 163 21.10 10.76 1.64
N ARG A 164 22.42 10.85 1.82
CA ARG A 164 23.21 12.00 1.37
C ARG A 164 23.19 12.13 -0.14
N SER A 165 23.40 11.05 -0.89
CA SER A 165 23.39 11.06 -2.36
C SER A 165 22.02 11.42 -2.92
N MET A 166 20.96 10.94 -2.29
CA MET A 166 19.58 11.23 -2.66
C MET A 166 19.24 12.69 -2.32
N ARG A 167 19.63 13.17 -1.13
CA ARG A 167 19.53 14.58 -0.73
C ARG A 167 20.33 15.48 -1.66
N ASP A 168 21.56 15.13 -1.99
CA ASP A 168 22.42 15.89 -2.89
C ASP A 168 21.87 15.88 -4.31
N GLY A 169 21.33 14.75 -4.77
CA GLY A 169 20.57 14.65 -6.01
C GLY A 169 19.37 15.60 -6.04
N PHE A 170 18.64 15.72 -4.93
CA PHE A 170 17.50 16.63 -4.78
C PHE A 170 17.93 18.10 -4.69
N VAL A 171 19.00 18.41 -3.96
CA VAL A 171 19.60 19.75 -3.91
C VAL A 171 20.07 20.14 -5.30
N ASN A 172 20.78 19.26 -6.01
CA ASN A 172 21.22 19.48 -7.38
C ASN A 172 20.05 19.68 -8.34
N ALA A 173 18.98 18.88 -8.23
CA ALA A 173 17.79 19.06 -9.06
C ALA A 173 17.10 20.40 -8.79
N ARG A 174 17.00 20.81 -7.51
CA ARG A 174 16.46 22.11 -7.10
C ARG A 174 17.34 23.25 -7.60
N ASP A 175 18.66 23.12 -7.50
CA ASP A 175 19.62 24.12 -7.97
C ASP A 175 19.61 24.24 -9.49
N ILE A 176 19.52 23.12 -10.23
CA ILE A 176 19.28 23.13 -11.67
C ILE A 176 17.97 23.85 -11.97
N SER A 177 16.88 23.58 -11.25
CA SER A 177 15.59 24.26 -11.43
C SER A 177 15.70 25.78 -11.19
N ASN A 178 16.39 26.21 -10.12
CA ASN A 178 16.61 27.62 -9.82
C ASN A 178 17.51 28.31 -10.86
N ASN A 179 18.57 27.63 -11.30
CA ASN A 179 19.46 28.08 -12.36
C ASN A 179 18.72 28.18 -13.69
N MET A 180 17.83 27.24 -14.00
CA MET A 180 16.99 27.27 -15.19
C MET A 180 16.00 28.43 -15.15
N ASN A 181 15.38 28.73 -14.01
CA ASN A 181 14.53 29.91 -13.84
C ASN A 181 15.31 31.21 -14.03
N THR A 182 16.52 31.28 -13.49
CA THR A 182 17.42 32.43 -13.64
C THR A 182 17.86 32.59 -15.10
N PHE A 183 18.31 31.51 -15.74
CA PHE A 183 18.67 31.47 -17.16
C PHE A 183 17.50 31.91 -18.05
N THR A 184 16.30 31.40 -17.79
CA THR A 184 15.05 31.77 -18.49
C THR A 184 14.81 33.28 -18.38
N LYS A 185 14.98 33.86 -17.19
CA LYS A 185 14.81 35.30 -16.98
C LYS A 185 15.87 36.12 -17.73
N VAL A 186 17.15 35.75 -17.60
CA VAL A 186 18.25 36.42 -18.31
C VAL A 186 18.07 36.33 -19.82
N MET A 187 17.64 35.19 -20.35
CA MET A 187 17.43 35.02 -21.79
C MET A 187 16.26 35.86 -22.30
N ALA A 188 15.19 35.99 -21.51
CA ALA A 188 14.09 36.90 -21.84
C ALA A 188 14.56 38.37 -21.86
N ASP A 189 15.38 38.78 -20.87
CA ASP A 189 15.94 40.13 -20.79
C ASP A 189 16.88 40.41 -21.99
N VAL A 190 17.74 39.46 -22.35
CA VAL A 190 18.66 39.54 -23.51
C VAL A 190 17.88 39.62 -24.83
N ALA A 191 16.80 38.85 -24.99
CA ALA A 191 15.98 38.91 -26.19
C ALA A 191 15.36 40.32 -26.38
N VAL A 192 14.86 40.92 -25.30
CA VAL A 192 14.32 42.30 -25.32
C VAL A 192 15.43 43.33 -25.58
N ALA A 193 16.60 43.18 -24.96
CA ALA A 193 17.72 44.09 -25.18
C ALA A 193 18.26 44.03 -26.61
N ASN A 194 18.45 42.82 -27.16
CA ASN A 194 18.87 42.64 -28.56
C ASN A 194 17.87 43.24 -29.53
N GLN A 195 16.57 43.12 -29.26
CA GLN A 195 15.54 43.76 -30.08
C GLN A 195 15.72 45.29 -30.15
N GLN A 196 16.00 45.92 -29.00
CA GLN A 196 16.23 47.36 -28.93
C GLN A 196 17.52 47.76 -29.66
N GLU A 197 18.61 47.01 -29.49
CA GLU A 197 19.88 47.27 -30.18
C GLU A 197 19.76 47.13 -31.69
N ILE A 198 19.08 46.09 -32.18
CA ILE A 198 18.87 45.91 -33.63
C ILE A 198 18.03 47.06 -34.20
N ASN A 199 16.98 47.50 -33.50
CA ASN A 199 16.19 48.66 -33.93
C ASN A 199 17.03 49.93 -34.02
N LEU A 200 17.91 50.19 -33.05
CA LEU A 200 18.84 51.33 -33.09
C LEU A 200 19.83 51.22 -34.25
N MET A 201 20.36 50.03 -34.51
CA MET A 201 21.26 49.77 -35.63
C MET A 201 20.57 50.01 -36.97
N VAL A 202 19.33 49.52 -37.14
CA VAL A 202 18.49 49.75 -38.32
C VAL A 202 18.29 51.25 -38.56
N GLN A 203 17.99 52.03 -37.51
CA GLN A 203 17.85 53.49 -37.60
C GLN A 203 19.16 54.17 -38.04
N GLN A 204 20.28 53.84 -37.40
CA GLN A 204 21.59 54.42 -37.73
C GLN A 204 22.04 54.06 -39.15
N MET A 205 21.77 52.84 -39.60
CA MET A 205 22.08 52.37 -40.95
C MET A 205 21.24 53.09 -42.00
N SER A 206 19.94 53.27 -41.73
CA SER A 206 19.04 54.05 -42.61
C SER A 206 19.50 55.50 -42.74
N GLU A 207 19.85 56.16 -41.62
CA GLU A 207 20.44 57.50 -41.65
C GLU A 207 21.75 57.57 -42.42
N MET A 208 22.61 56.55 -42.28
CA MET A 208 23.88 56.47 -43.01
C MET A 208 23.65 56.33 -44.52
N ALA A 209 22.72 55.47 -44.94
CA ALA A 209 22.34 55.33 -46.35
C ALA A 209 21.84 56.66 -46.92
N VAL A 210 20.97 57.38 -46.19
CA VAL A 210 20.50 58.71 -46.59
C VAL A 210 21.66 59.71 -46.72
N ARG A 211 22.59 59.76 -45.76
CA ARG A 211 23.77 60.63 -45.83
C ARG A 211 24.67 60.29 -47.02
N MET A 212 24.87 59.01 -47.31
CA MET A 212 25.67 58.55 -48.44
C MET A 212 25.00 58.90 -49.77
N ASN A 213 23.69 58.73 -49.89
CA ASN A 213 22.91 59.12 -51.06
C ASN A 213 22.98 60.64 -51.30
N ASN A 214 22.87 61.44 -50.24
CA ASN A 214 23.02 62.89 -50.32
C ASN A 214 24.44 63.31 -50.74
N ALA A 215 25.48 62.65 -50.19
CA ALA A 215 26.87 62.91 -50.57
C ALA A 215 27.17 62.54 -52.03
N ALA A 216 26.63 61.42 -52.51
CA ALA A 216 26.71 61.00 -53.91
C ALA A 216 26.06 62.04 -54.83
N SER A 217 24.86 62.52 -54.49
CA SER A 217 24.11 63.54 -55.25
C SER A 217 24.85 64.88 -55.30
N GLN A 218 25.44 65.32 -54.20
CA GLN A 218 26.25 66.54 -54.16
C GLN A 218 27.50 66.42 -55.04
N MET A 219 28.19 65.27 -55.01
CA MET A 219 29.35 65.04 -55.87
C MET A 219 28.98 64.93 -57.35
N GLU A 220 27.79 64.41 -57.67
CA GLU A 220 27.27 64.38 -59.04
C GLU A 220 27.08 65.80 -59.58
N ASN A 221 26.52 66.72 -58.79
CA ASN A 221 26.39 68.13 -59.16
C ASN A 221 27.75 68.82 -59.40
N ILE A 222 28.74 68.56 -58.54
CA ILE A 222 30.12 69.11 -58.70
C ILE A 222 30.81 68.55 -59.95
N MET A 223 30.55 67.28 -60.28
CA MET A 223 31.08 66.62 -61.47
C MET A 223 30.52 67.22 -62.76
N VAL A 224 29.26 67.68 -62.76
CA VAL A 224 28.65 68.39 -63.90
C VAL A 224 29.32 69.75 -64.14
N GLU A 225 29.77 70.44 -63.08
CA GLU A 225 30.47 71.73 -63.18
C GLU A 225 31.96 71.61 -63.53
N THR A 226 32.61 70.49 -63.21
CA THR A 226 34.07 70.31 -63.40
C THR A 226 34.38 69.57 -64.70
N ASN A 227 35.13 70.22 -65.61
CA ASN A 227 35.44 69.69 -66.94
C ASN A 227 36.14 68.30 -66.90
N LYS A 228 35.80 67.41 -67.84
CA LYS A 228 36.02 65.94 -67.88
C LYS A 228 37.50 65.43 -67.90
N GLY A 229 38.35 65.89 -66.99
CA GLY A 229 39.72 65.41 -66.80
C GLY A 229 39.82 64.25 -65.79
N GLY A 230 41.05 63.89 -65.39
CA GLY A 230 41.30 62.79 -64.41
C GLY A 230 40.61 62.96 -63.05
N ALA A 231 40.30 64.20 -62.64
CA ALA A 231 39.52 64.49 -61.44
C ALA A 231 38.06 64.01 -61.53
N GLY A 232 37.42 64.12 -62.69
CA GLY A 232 36.04 63.64 -62.90
C GLY A 232 35.93 62.12 -62.90
N GLN A 233 36.94 61.41 -63.44
CA GLN A 233 37.00 59.95 -63.40
C GLN A 233 37.18 59.41 -61.96
N ASN A 234 37.94 60.13 -61.13
CA ASN A 234 38.06 59.78 -59.71
C ASN A 234 36.74 60.03 -58.95
N MET A 235 36.06 61.14 -59.24
CA MET A 235 34.76 61.46 -58.65
C MET A 235 33.70 60.40 -59.00
N ALA A 236 33.64 59.99 -60.27
CA ALA A 236 32.72 58.95 -60.74
C ALA A 236 32.89 57.63 -59.97
N ARG A 237 34.13 57.20 -59.72
CA ARG A 237 34.43 56.00 -58.92
C ARG A 237 34.01 56.14 -57.45
N ILE A 238 34.12 57.35 -56.88
CA ILE A 238 33.68 57.59 -55.49
C ILE A 238 32.15 57.53 -55.42
N ILE A 239 31.45 58.15 -56.37
CA ILE A 239 29.98 58.10 -56.45
C ILE A 239 29.50 56.65 -56.61
N GLU A 240 30.13 55.87 -57.50
CA GLU A 240 29.83 54.45 -57.67
C GLU A 240 30.05 53.65 -56.39
N ASN A 241 31.16 53.89 -55.67
CA ASN A 241 31.44 53.23 -54.40
C ASN A 241 30.44 53.62 -53.31
N LEU A 242 30.02 54.88 -53.24
CA LEU A 242 29.00 55.34 -52.29
C LEU A 242 27.63 54.74 -52.60
N ALA A 243 27.23 54.70 -53.87
CA ALA A 243 25.98 54.09 -54.30
C ALA A 243 25.97 52.58 -54.00
N ASN A 244 27.06 51.87 -54.31
CA ASN A 244 27.21 50.45 -54.00
C ASN A 244 27.19 50.18 -52.49
N ALA A 245 27.88 51.02 -51.70
CA ALA A 245 27.90 50.88 -50.24
C ALA A 245 26.53 51.19 -49.61
N SER A 246 25.83 52.23 -50.09
CA SER A 246 24.45 52.54 -49.68
C SER A 246 23.49 51.38 -49.95
N GLY A 247 23.53 50.81 -51.17
CA GLY A 247 22.69 49.64 -51.50
C GLY A 247 23.04 48.38 -50.69
N ARG A 248 24.29 48.24 -50.21
CA ARG A 248 24.67 47.17 -49.27
C ARG A 248 24.14 47.44 -47.86
N ILE A 249 24.13 48.69 -47.42
CA ILE A 249 23.55 49.10 -46.13
C ILE A 249 22.04 48.86 -46.14
N GLU A 250 21.32 49.28 -47.18
CA GLU A 250 19.87 49.04 -47.32
C GLU A 250 19.52 47.55 -47.23
N LYS A 251 20.23 46.69 -47.99
CA LYS A 251 20.05 45.23 -47.91
C LYS A 251 20.34 44.66 -46.52
N ALA A 252 21.35 45.19 -45.84
CA ALA A 252 21.70 44.75 -44.49
C ALA A 252 20.64 45.20 -43.46
N THR A 253 20.07 46.40 -43.62
CA THR A 253 18.94 46.89 -42.83
C THR A 253 17.71 46.01 -43.02
N GLU A 254 17.39 45.63 -44.26
CA GLU A 254 16.28 44.72 -44.58
C GLU A 254 16.45 43.33 -43.92
N LEU A 255 17.67 42.81 -43.89
CA LEU A 255 17.98 41.53 -43.25
C LEU A 255 17.89 41.62 -41.72
N LEU A 256 18.41 42.70 -41.13
CA LEU A 256 18.33 42.94 -39.68
C LEU A 256 16.89 43.14 -39.21
N GLU A 257 16.08 43.86 -39.98
CA GLU A 257 14.65 44.06 -39.70
C GLU A 257 13.89 42.72 -39.72
N LYS A 258 14.20 41.84 -40.69
CA LYS A 258 13.64 40.48 -40.75
C LYS A 258 14.01 39.64 -39.52
N VAL A 259 15.24 39.72 -39.04
CA VAL A 259 15.69 38.98 -37.85
C VAL A 259 15.06 39.55 -36.57
N ALA A 260 14.97 40.87 -36.46
CA ALA A 260 14.34 41.54 -35.33
C ALA A 260 12.83 41.28 -35.26
N THR A 261 12.16 41.16 -36.40
CA THR A 261 10.70 40.96 -36.44
C THR A 261 10.30 39.52 -36.72
N ASP A 262 11.26 38.58 -36.72
CA ASP A 262 11.00 37.18 -37.04
C ASP A 262 10.03 36.55 -36.02
N PRO A 263 8.78 36.23 -36.42
CA PRO A 263 7.80 35.65 -35.52
C PRO A 263 8.22 34.26 -35.04
N GLN A 264 9.04 33.53 -35.82
CA GLN A 264 9.51 32.20 -35.42
C GLN A 264 10.52 32.29 -34.28
N THR A 265 11.51 33.17 -34.36
CA THR A 265 12.47 33.39 -33.27
C THR A 265 11.77 33.79 -31.96
N GLU A 266 10.79 34.69 -32.02
CA GLU A 266 9.99 35.05 -30.84
C GLU A 266 9.20 33.85 -30.28
N ALA A 267 8.58 33.07 -31.17
CA ALA A 267 7.82 31.88 -30.80
C ALA A 267 8.72 30.80 -30.18
N ASP A 268 9.90 30.55 -30.74
CA ASP A 268 10.87 29.55 -30.27
C ASP A 268 11.44 29.92 -28.91
N ILE A 269 11.75 31.21 -28.69
CA ILE A 269 12.16 31.72 -27.37
C ILE A 269 11.03 31.53 -26.37
N LYS A 270 9.79 31.94 -26.70
CA LYS A 270 8.62 31.75 -25.81
C LYS A 270 8.38 30.29 -25.49
N ALA A 271 8.45 29.40 -26.48
CA ALA A 271 8.28 27.97 -26.30
C ALA A 271 9.39 27.37 -25.43
N THR A 272 10.65 27.76 -25.64
CA THR A 272 11.78 27.30 -24.82
C THR A 272 11.64 27.76 -23.37
N LEU A 273 11.28 29.03 -23.14
CA LEU A 273 11.03 29.57 -21.81
C LEU A 273 9.84 28.87 -21.12
N HIS A 274 8.77 28.58 -21.87
CA HIS A 274 7.62 27.84 -21.37
C HIS A 274 7.99 26.41 -20.97
N ASN A 275 8.66 25.67 -21.86
CA ASN A 275 9.08 24.29 -21.63
C ASN A 275 10.06 24.18 -20.46
N ALA A 276 11.00 25.12 -20.34
CA ALA A 276 11.95 25.18 -19.22
C ALA A 276 11.23 25.39 -17.88
N ARG A 277 10.26 26.32 -17.84
CA ARG A 277 9.44 26.54 -16.64
C ARG A 277 8.58 25.33 -16.31
N GLU A 278 7.94 24.72 -17.31
CA GLU A 278 7.11 23.53 -17.10
C GLU A 278 7.93 22.34 -16.60
N ALA A 279 9.13 22.14 -17.14
CA ALA A 279 10.06 21.09 -16.69
C ALA A 279 10.51 21.33 -15.23
N SER A 280 10.81 22.58 -14.88
CA SER A 280 11.15 23.01 -13.51
C SER A 280 10.00 22.73 -12.53
N ASP A 281 8.78 23.09 -12.91
CA ASP A 281 7.58 22.83 -12.10
C ASP A 281 7.31 21.33 -11.93
N LYS A 282 7.48 20.52 -12.99
CA LYS A 282 7.35 19.05 -12.93
C LYS A 282 8.39 18.43 -12.01
N ALA A 283 9.64 18.87 -12.08
CA ALA A 283 10.71 18.40 -11.21
C ALA A 283 10.40 18.69 -9.74
N ASN A 284 10.00 19.93 -9.41
CA ASN A 284 9.62 20.30 -8.05
C ASN A 284 8.43 19.48 -7.52
N ARG A 285 7.43 19.18 -8.35
CA ARG A 285 6.31 18.31 -7.98
C ARG A 285 6.75 16.87 -7.71
N MET A 286 7.63 16.30 -8.55
CA MET A 286 8.15 14.94 -8.33
C MET A 286 8.90 14.81 -7.01
N LEU A 287 9.71 15.81 -6.66
CA LEU A 287 10.41 15.85 -5.36
C LEU A 287 9.42 15.82 -4.19
N GLY A 288 8.36 16.63 -4.24
CA GLY A 288 7.35 16.66 -3.18
C GLY A 288 6.53 15.37 -3.06
N VAL A 289 6.38 14.59 -4.14
CA VAL A 289 5.65 13.30 -4.09
C VAL A 289 6.41 12.26 -3.28
N LEU A 290 7.74 12.24 -3.35
CA LEU A 290 8.58 11.27 -2.64
C LEU A 290 8.55 11.48 -1.11
N ASP A 291 8.45 12.74 -0.66
CA ASP A 291 8.28 13.08 0.76
C ASP A 291 6.94 12.59 1.34
N THR A 292 5.98 12.22 0.48
CA THR A 292 4.66 11.72 0.91
C THR A 292 4.55 10.20 0.92
N ALA A 293 5.62 9.49 0.59
CA ALA A 293 5.63 8.03 0.56
C ALA A 293 5.37 7.47 1.97
N LYS A 294 4.28 6.72 2.12
CA LYS A 294 3.95 5.97 3.34
C LYS A 294 4.02 4.50 3.03
N VAL A 295 4.93 3.79 3.68
CA VAL A 295 5.07 2.34 3.49
C VAL A 295 4.16 1.64 4.48
N GLN A 296 3.49 0.58 4.04
CA GLN A 296 2.67 -0.27 4.90
C GLN A 296 3.00 -1.74 4.64
N ALA A 297 3.04 -2.52 5.71
CA ALA A 297 3.14 -3.97 5.64
C ALA A 297 2.07 -4.59 6.54
N ASP A 298 1.43 -5.66 6.09
CA ASP A 298 0.46 -6.37 6.91
C ASP A 298 0.53 -7.88 6.76
N VAL A 299 0.12 -8.56 7.83
CA VAL A 299 0.07 -10.02 7.93
C VAL A 299 -1.29 -10.39 8.49
N THR A 300 -1.99 -11.28 7.80
CA THR A 300 -3.33 -11.73 8.20
C THR A 300 -3.43 -13.25 8.17
N ARG A 301 -4.28 -13.80 9.03
CA ARG A 301 -4.62 -15.23 9.05
C ARG A 301 -6.11 -15.42 8.88
N SER A 302 -6.48 -16.45 8.13
CA SER A 302 -7.87 -16.89 8.00
C SER A 302 -8.44 -17.35 9.35
N VAL A 303 -9.68 -16.94 9.66
CA VAL A 303 -10.33 -17.23 10.96
C VAL A 303 -10.74 -18.70 11.09
N LYS A 304 -11.06 -19.35 9.97
CA LYS A 304 -11.53 -20.75 9.91
C LYS A 304 -10.60 -21.68 9.13
N GLY A 305 -9.49 -21.17 8.62
CA GLY A 305 -8.50 -21.93 7.86
C GLY A 305 -7.11 -21.85 8.47
N SER A 306 -6.14 -22.42 7.74
CA SER A 306 -4.71 -22.33 8.04
C SER A 306 -3.99 -21.26 7.24
N ASP A 307 -4.69 -20.58 6.32
CA ASP A 307 -4.08 -19.71 5.33
C ASP A 307 -3.59 -18.40 5.95
N TRP A 308 -2.38 -18.01 5.56
CA TRP A 308 -1.75 -16.75 5.91
C TRP A 308 -1.58 -15.90 4.67
N ARG A 309 -1.70 -14.59 4.83
CA ARG A 309 -1.37 -13.64 3.78
C ARG A 309 -0.44 -12.57 4.29
N SER A 310 0.49 -12.17 3.44
CA SER A 310 1.38 -11.05 3.69
C SER A 310 1.27 -10.04 2.56
N ASN A 311 1.16 -8.76 2.92
CA ASN A 311 1.03 -7.68 1.96
C ASN A 311 2.08 -6.60 2.26
N LEU A 312 2.58 -5.97 1.21
CA LEU A 312 3.52 -4.85 1.31
C LEU A 312 3.11 -3.80 0.28
N GLY A 313 3.01 -2.54 0.66
CA GLY A 313 2.70 -1.49 -0.30
C GLY A 313 3.16 -0.12 0.14
N VAL A 314 3.13 0.81 -0.82
CA VAL A 314 3.51 2.20 -0.66
C VAL A 314 2.38 3.07 -1.18
N THR A 315 1.97 4.05 -0.37
CA THR A 315 1.03 5.09 -0.78
C THR A 315 1.78 6.41 -1.01
N PHE A 316 1.58 7.02 -2.16
CA PHE A 316 2.04 8.36 -2.50
C PHE A 316 0.87 9.33 -2.53
N THR A 317 1.06 10.57 -2.10
CA THR A 317 0.03 11.62 -2.06
C THR A 317 0.44 12.78 -2.97
N PRO A 318 0.36 12.64 -4.31
CA PRO A 318 0.84 13.66 -5.26
C PRO A 318 0.10 15.01 -5.16
N LYS A 319 -1.11 15.02 -4.59
CA LYS A 319 -1.90 16.22 -4.26
C LYS A 319 -2.60 15.97 -2.93
N GLU A 320 -2.98 17.01 -2.21
CA GLU A 320 -3.64 16.90 -0.88
C GLU A 320 -4.83 15.92 -0.86
N ASP A 321 -5.59 15.84 -1.95
CA ASP A 321 -6.78 15.00 -2.07
C ASP A 321 -6.56 13.73 -2.91
N THR A 322 -5.39 13.49 -3.48
CA THR A 322 -5.17 12.40 -4.44
C THR A 322 -4.09 11.46 -3.93
N PHE A 323 -4.32 10.16 -4.01
CA PHE A 323 -3.35 9.15 -3.63
C PHE A 323 -3.15 8.09 -4.71
N VAL A 324 -1.94 7.53 -4.75
CA VAL A 324 -1.57 6.38 -5.57
C VAL A 324 -1.04 5.30 -4.64
N TYR A 325 -1.60 4.11 -4.72
CA TYR A 325 -1.14 2.95 -3.96
C TYR A 325 -0.54 1.91 -4.90
N ILE A 326 0.63 1.39 -4.54
CA ILE A 326 1.32 0.30 -5.24
C ILE A 326 1.67 -0.75 -4.18
N GLY A 327 1.26 -2.00 -4.36
CA GLY A 327 1.57 -3.05 -3.40
C GLY A 327 1.57 -4.45 -3.97
N GLY A 328 2.26 -5.35 -3.28
CA GLY A 328 2.14 -6.79 -3.46
C GLY A 328 1.08 -7.33 -2.51
N TYR A 329 0.16 -8.13 -3.05
CA TYR A 329 -0.87 -8.84 -2.31
C TYR A 329 -0.54 -10.33 -2.24
N ASP A 330 -0.69 -10.90 -1.04
CA ASP A 330 -0.48 -12.32 -0.76
C ASP A 330 0.90 -12.82 -1.22
N ILE A 331 1.92 -12.08 -0.77
CA ILE A 331 3.32 -12.32 -1.07
C ILE A 331 3.75 -13.67 -0.46
N GLY A 332 4.33 -14.52 -1.30
CA GLY A 332 4.74 -15.88 -0.95
C GLY A 332 3.77 -16.97 -1.39
N ASP A 333 2.52 -16.63 -1.74
CA ASP A 333 1.54 -17.59 -2.27
C ASP A 333 0.97 -17.10 -3.62
N ALA A 334 -0.13 -16.34 -3.63
CA ALA A 334 -0.73 -15.90 -4.89
C ALA A 334 0.06 -14.81 -5.64
N ASN A 335 0.92 -14.04 -4.94
CA ASN A 335 1.84 -13.04 -5.50
C ASN A 335 1.19 -12.09 -6.52
N LYS A 336 0.15 -11.37 -6.10
CA LYS A 336 -0.60 -10.46 -6.97
C LYS A 336 -0.10 -9.01 -6.84
N LEU A 337 -0.32 -8.23 -7.89
CA LEU A 337 -0.01 -6.80 -7.89
C LEU A 337 -1.28 -5.98 -7.66
N ASP A 338 -1.19 -5.07 -6.70
CA ASP A 338 -2.19 -4.05 -6.44
C ASP A 338 -1.66 -2.70 -6.90
N LEU A 339 -2.47 -2.00 -7.70
CA LEU A 339 -2.18 -0.66 -8.19
C LEU A 339 -3.49 0.11 -8.21
N SER A 340 -3.63 1.13 -7.37
CA SER A 340 -4.84 1.94 -7.35
C SER A 340 -4.55 3.43 -7.33
N LEU A 341 -5.41 4.17 -8.02
CA LEU A 341 -5.49 5.62 -7.97
C LEU A 341 -6.77 5.99 -7.22
N GLY A 342 -6.68 6.90 -6.27
CA GLY A 342 -7.83 7.31 -5.49
C GLY A 342 -7.84 8.78 -5.09
N LYS A 343 -9.00 9.18 -4.60
CA LYS A 343 -9.29 10.55 -4.20
C LYS A 343 -9.99 10.58 -2.83
N ASN A 344 -9.47 11.42 -1.94
CA ASN A 344 -10.00 11.69 -0.62
C ASN A 344 -11.06 12.80 -0.66
N PHE A 345 -12.15 12.60 0.07
CA PHE A 345 -13.26 13.53 0.26
C PHE A 345 -13.57 13.65 1.75
N GLY A 346 -12.72 14.40 2.47
CA GLY A 346 -12.82 14.50 3.93
C GLY A 346 -12.56 13.15 4.61
N SER A 347 -13.58 12.60 5.27
CA SER A 347 -13.50 11.28 5.91
C SER A 347 -13.62 10.11 4.93
N ALA A 348 -14.16 10.31 3.74
CA ALA A 348 -14.31 9.26 2.74
C ALA A 348 -13.16 9.26 1.72
N ALA A 349 -12.96 8.14 1.04
CA ALA A 349 -12.12 8.08 -0.15
C ALA A 349 -12.68 7.08 -1.15
N VAL A 350 -12.45 7.32 -2.44
CA VAL A 350 -12.77 6.38 -3.52
C VAL A 350 -11.50 6.05 -4.28
N SER A 351 -11.38 4.82 -4.77
CA SER A 351 -10.26 4.39 -5.59
C SER A 351 -10.69 3.48 -6.72
N MET A 352 -9.85 3.36 -7.74
CA MET A 352 -10.00 2.39 -8.81
C MET A 352 -8.63 1.88 -9.26
N GLY A 353 -8.59 0.67 -9.78
CA GLY A 353 -7.36 0.08 -10.32
C GLY A 353 -7.31 -1.43 -10.14
N ALA A 354 -6.12 -2.00 -10.16
CA ALA A 354 -5.88 -3.40 -9.85
C ALA A 354 -5.95 -3.62 -8.32
N MET A 355 -6.87 -4.48 -7.90
CA MET A 355 -7.12 -4.90 -6.52
C MET A 355 -7.10 -6.42 -6.49
N GLN A 356 -6.15 -7.01 -5.78
CA GLN A 356 -5.83 -8.43 -5.82
C GLN A 356 -5.60 -8.93 -7.26
N GLY A 357 -4.84 -8.16 -8.04
CA GLY A 357 -4.51 -8.46 -9.44
C GLY A 357 -5.64 -8.25 -10.46
N GLU A 358 -6.85 -7.90 -10.03
CA GLU A 358 -8.02 -7.74 -10.89
C GLU A 358 -8.54 -6.30 -10.87
N PHE A 359 -9.14 -5.84 -11.96
CA PHE A 359 -9.70 -4.49 -11.97
C PHE A 359 -10.88 -4.36 -10.99
N GLY A 360 -10.88 -3.26 -10.22
CA GLY A 360 -11.88 -2.99 -9.20
C GLY A 360 -11.98 -1.53 -8.78
N VAL A 361 -12.97 -1.26 -7.93
CA VAL A 361 -13.24 0.03 -7.31
C VAL A 361 -13.31 -0.12 -5.80
N GLY A 362 -12.80 0.87 -5.08
CA GLY A 362 -12.69 0.89 -3.63
C GLY A 362 -13.41 2.08 -3.03
N PHE A 363 -13.93 1.88 -1.82
CA PHE A 363 -14.51 2.92 -0.99
C PHE A 363 -14.01 2.77 0.44
N ASP A 364 -13.40 3.83 0.95
CA ASP A 364 -12.88 3.92 2.30
C ASP A 364 -13.63 4.98 3.10
N TYR A 365 -13.83 4.75 4.39
CA TYR A 365 -14.47 5.70 5.30
C TYR A 365 -13.78 5.72 6.66
N ARG A 366 -13.29 6.88 7.07
CA ARG A 366 -12.63 7.11 8.36
C ARG A 366 -13.64 7.59 9.41
N LEU A 367 -13.82 6.80 10.45
CA LEU A 367 -14.65 7.10 11.62
C LEU A 367 -13.75 7.67 12.72
N GLY A 368 -13.66 8.99 12.77
CA GLY A 368 -12.74 9.69 13.68
C GLY A 368 -11.27 9.42 13.32
N ASN A 369 -10.39 9.40 14.32
CA ASN A 369 -8.94 9.26 14.13
C ASN A 369 -8.42 7.82 14.29
N SER A 370 -9.28 6.89 14.73
CA SER A 370 -8.83 5.57 15.18
C SER A 370 -9.40 4.41 14.37
N PHE A 371 -10.45 4.62 13.58
CA PHE A 371 -11.09 3.51 12.85
C PHE A 371 -11.33 3.85 11.39
N LYS A 372 -10.96 2.93 10.50
CA LYS A 372 -11.17 3.02 9.05
C LYS A 372 -11.98 1.80 8.61
N LEU A 373 -13.06 2.04 7.89
CA LEU A 373 -13.77 1.02 7.12
C LEU A 373 -13.33 1.10 5.67
N TYR A 374 -13.26 -0.04 5.00
CA TYR A 374 -13.00 -0.09 3.57
C TYR A 374 -13.81 -1.20 2.91
N SER A 375 -14.10 -0.99 1.64
CA SER A 375 -14.79 -1.95 0.79
C SER A 375 -14.21 -1.88 -0.61
N GLN A 376 -14.16 -3.01 -1.30
CA GLN A 376 -13.68 -3.12 -2.67
C GLN A 376 -14.59 -4.04 -3.44
N VAL A 377 -14.95 -3.65 -4.66
CA VAL A 377 -15.64 -4.48 -5.64
C VAL A 377 -14.69 -4.67 -6.81
N TYR A 378 -14.32 -5.91 -7.09
CA TYR A 378 -13.28 -6.23 -8.06
C TYR A 378 -13.64 -7.51 -8.83
N ASP A 379 -12.89 -7.77 -9.91
CA ASP A 379 -13.14 -8.89 -10.81
C ASP A 379 -14.57 -8.87 -11.36
N PHE A 380 -14.92 -7.88 -12.19
CA PHE A 380 -16.32 -7.72 -12.65
C PHE A 380 -16.86 -8.90 -13.49
N ASN A 381 -15.99 -9.79 -13.96
CA ASN A 381 -16.38 -11.02 -14.64
C ASN A 381 -16.94 -12.06 -13.64
N ASP A 382 -16.30 -12.19 -12.49
CA ASP A 382 -16.77 -12.95 -11.33
C ASP A 382 -16.77 -12.05 -10.09
N THR A 383 -17.77 -11.16 -10.03
CA THR A 383 -17.76 -10.02 -9.11
C THR A 383 -17.54 -10.45 -7.67
N LYS A 384 -16.41 -10.02 -7.11
CA LYS A 384 -16.02 -10.20 -5.71
C LYS A 384 -16.22 -8.93 -4.93
N VAL A 385 -16.56 -9.09 -3.66
CA VAL A 385 -16.75 -7.98 -2.73
C VAL A 385 -15.90 -8.24 -1.51
N LYS A 386 -14.93 -7.36 -1.28
CA LYS A 386 -14.13 -7.29 -0.07
C LYS A 386 -14.69 -6.21 0.84
N VAL A 387 -14.79 -6.50 2.12
CA VAL A 387 -15.11 -5.51 3.17
C VAL A 387 -14.16 -5.70 4.33
N GLY A 388 -13.77 -4.63 4.98
CA GLY A 388 -12.89 -4.71 6.14
C GLY A 388 -12.87 -3.46 6.98
N GLY A 389 -12.25 -3.62 8.14
CA GLY A 389 -12.03 -2.56 9.10
C GLY A 389 -10.59 -2.58 9.58
N GLU A 390 -10.10 -1.41 9.94
CA GLU A 390 -8.79 -1.19 10.52
C GLU A 390 -8.94 -0.30 11.75
N LEU A 391 -8.47 -0.80 12.90
CA LEU A 391 -8.43 -0.11 14.17
C LEU A 391 -6.99 0.26 14.51
N LYS A 392 -6.71 1.55 14.55
CA LYS A 392 -5.42 2.11 14.94
C LYS A 392 -5.15 1.84 16.42
N LEU A 393 -4.07 1.12 16.72
CA LEU A 393 -3.61 0.83 18.08
C LEU A 393 -2.59 1.87 18.54
N THR A 394 -1.65 2.22 17.66
CA THR A 394 -0.63 3.27 17.84
C THR A 394 -0.50 4.07 16.54
N ASP A 395 0.40 5.06 16.49
CA ASP A 395 0.64 5.82 15.25
C ASP A 395 1.11 4.96 14.07
N ASN A 396 1.79 3.85 14.36
CA ASN A 396 2.43 3.02 13.36
C ASN A 396 1.88 1.59 13.30
N LEU A 397 0.92 1.22 14.16
CA LEU A 397 0.38 -0.14 14.22
C LEU A 397 -1.15 -0.12 14.30
N SER A 398 -1.79 -0.93 13.46
CA SER A 398 -3.23 -1.14 13.43
C SER A 398 -3.57 -2.64 13.49
N LEU A 399 -4.71 -2.95 14.11
CA LEU A 399 -5.40 -4.22 13.96
C LEU A 399 -6.33 -4.13 12.76
N LEU A 400 -6.36 -5.16 11.90
CA LEU A 400 -7.33 -5.24 10.81
C LEU A 400 -8.13 -6.53 10.83
N GLY A 401 -9.35 -6.44 10.31
CA GLY A 401 -10.21 -7.58 10.01
C GLY A 401 -10.90 -7.37 8.68
N GLU A 402 -10.91 -8.38 7.82
CA GLU A 402 -11.48 -8.29 6.48
C GLU A 402 -12.15 -9.58 6.04
N GLN A 403 -13.10 -9.47 5.13
CA GLN A 403 -13.68 -10.57 4.39
C GLN A 403 -13.52 -10.28 2.91
N THR A 404 -12.81 -11.13 2.17
CA THR A 404 -12.40 -10.82 0.79
C THR A 404 -13.40 -11.20 -0.29
N ASP A 405 -14.31 -12.12 0.01
CA ASP A 405 -15.44 -12.42 -0.87
C ASP A 405 -16.70 -12.65 -0.03
N VAL A 406 -17.53 -11.62 0.03
CA VAL A 406 -18.82 -11.63 0.73
C VAL A 406 -19.91 -12.33 -0.08
N ARG A 407 -19.76 -12.42 -1.41
CA ARG A 407 -20.80 -12.94 -2.32
C ARG A 407 -20.81 -14.45 -2.39
N ASN A 408 -19.65 -15.07 -2.58
CA ASN A 408 -19.52 -16.52 -2.66
C ASN A 408 -19.05 -17.09 -1.31
N GLY A 409 -19.83 -16.79 -0.25
CA GLY A 409 -19.53 -16.94 1.18
C GLY A 409 -19.12 -18.33 1.65
N ASN A 410 -17.98 -18.83 1.17
CA ASN A 410 -17.26 -19.90 1.81
C ASN A 410 -16.61 -19.33 3.07
N LYS A 411 -16.78 -20.02 4.20
CA LYS A 411 -16.45 -19.54 5.55
C LYS A 411 -14.94 -19.28 5.77
N ASN A 412 -14.09 -19.51 4.77
CA ASN A 412 -12.63 -19.39 4.83
C ASN A 412 -12.11 -18.00 4.42
N ASN A 413 -12.95 -17.11 3.90
CA ASN A 413 -12.52 -15.83 3.33
C ASN A 413 -12.46 -14.67 4.34
N THR A 414 -12.57 -14.96 5.64
CA THR A 414 -12.45 -13.97 6.72
C THR A 414 -11.06 -14.02 7.32
N TYR A 415 -10.40 -12.87 7.40
CA TYR A 415 -9.03 -12.73 7.85
C TYR A 415 -8.93 -11.68 8.94
N VAL A 416 -8.02 -11.91 9.88
CA VAL A 416 -7.66 -10.96 10.94
C VAL A 416 -6.15 -10.86 11.03
N GLY A 417 -5.63 -9.68 11.36
CA GLY A 417 -4.20 -9.45 11.33
C GLY A 417 -3.76 -8.08 11.81
N LEU A 418 -2.47 -7.80 11.61
CA LEU A 418 -1.83 -6.55 12.00
C LEU A 418 -1.26 -5.85 10.77
N ARG A 419 -1.36 -4.52 10.76
CA ARG A 419 -0.75 -3.65 9.76
C ARG A 419 0.17 -2.65 10.44
N SER A 420 1.40 -2.56 9.94
CA SER A 420 2.38 -1.57 10.35
C SER A 420 2.54 -0.51 9.26
N TYR A 421 2.79 0.72 9.68
CA TYR A 421 3.13 1.86 8.82
C TYR A 421 4.54 2.37 9.15
N PHE A 422 5.29 2.76 8.13
CA PHE A 422 6.66 3.27 8.22
C PHE A 422 6.80 4.63 7.53
#